data_AF-A0A357SXW6-F1
#
_entry.id   AF-A0A357SXW6-F1
#
_cell.length_a   1.000
_cell.length_b   1.000
_cell.length_c   1.000
_cell.angle_alpha   90.00
_cell.angle_beta   90.00
_cell.angle_gamma   90.00
#
_symmetry.space_group_name_H-M   'P 1'
#
loop_
_entity.id
_entity.type
_entity.pdbx_description
1 polymer ?
#
loop_
_entity_poly.entity_id
_entity_poly.type
_entity_poly.pdbx_seq_one_letter_code
_entity_poly.pdbx_strand_id
1 'polypeptide(L)' 'MTHPYLPLTDEERKQMQKVIGAELEDFFRVIPQAIRDKVHFEFPAHNEVEVTKIFSKWAEMNTPVSKLISFL' A
#
# COMPACT_ATOMS: atom_id res chain seq x y z
N MET A 1 8.21 9.80 9.85
CA MET A 1 8.80 9.55 8.52
C MET A 1 7.68 9.67 7.50
N THR A 2 7.85 10.47 6.46
CA THR A 2 6.80 10.71 5.45
C THR A 2 6.73 9.52 4.51
N HIS A 3 5.69 8.67 4.64
CA HIS A 3 5.42 7.65 3.63
C HIS A 3 4.99 8.37 2.34
N PRO A 4 5.61 8.11 1.18
CA PRO A 4 5.34 8.87 -0.06
C PRO A 4 3.89 8.78 -0.53
N TYR A 5 3.17 7.75 -0.09
CA TYR A 5 1.77 7.52 -0.44
C TYR A 5 0.76 8.01 0.60
N LEU A 6 1.22 8.43 1.79
CA LEU A 6 0.33 8.96 2.83
C LEU A 6 0.47 10.48 2.87
N PRO A 7 -0.61 11.21 2.55
CA PRO A 7 -0.55 12.66 2.38
C PRO A 7 -0.41 13.42 3.71
N LEU A 8 -0.70 12.78 4.85
CA LEU A 8 -0.70 13.41 6.17
C LEU A 8 0.53 12.98 6.97
N THR A 9 1.29 13.98 7.41
CA THR A 9 2.31 13.86 8.44
C THR A 9 1.67 13.53 9.80
N ASP A 10 2.48 13.01 10.73
CA ASP A 10 1.98 12.65 12.07
C ASP A 10 1.42 13.88 12.82
N GLU A 11 1.95 15.07 12.55
CA GLU A 11 1.46 16.32 13.15
C GLU A 11 0.10 16.75 12.57
N GLU A 12 -0.09 16.62 11.26
CA GLU A 12 -1.40 16.90 10.65
C GLU A 12 -2.47 15.93 11.15
N ARG A 13 -2.13 14.64 11.34
CA ARG A 13 -3.05 13.67 11.94
C ARG A 13 -3.47 14.07 13.35
N LYS A 14 -2.52 14.48 14.21
CA LYS A 14 -2.83 14.95 15.58
C LYS A 14 -3.74 16.19 15.57
N GLN A 15 -3.48 17.13 14.66
CA GLN A 15 -4.33 18.32 14.52
C GLN A 15 -5.76 17.94 14.11
N MET A 16 -5.91 17.02 13.16
CA MET A 16 -7.22 16.52 12.74
C MET A 16 -7.96 15.79 13.87
N GLN A 17 -7.28 14.90 14.60
CA GLN A 17 -7.86 14.21 15.76
C GLN A 17 -8.38 15.20 16.80
N LYS A 18 -7.62 16.26 17.08
CA LYS A 18 -8.03 17.32 18.00
C LYS A 18 -9.28 18.08 17.51
N VAL A 19 -9.37 18.37 16.22
CA VAL A 19 -10.53 19.08 15.63
C VAL A 19 -11.77 18.20 15.62
N ILE A 20 -11.62 16.92 15.28
CA ILE A 20 -12.72 15.96 15.21
C ILE A 20 -13.18 15.55 16.63
N GLY A 21 -12.27 15.58 17.61
CA GLY A 21 -12.54 15.20 18.99
C GLY A 21 -12.62 13.68 19.18
N ALA A 22 -11.89 12.91 18.38
CA ALA A 22 -11.89 11.45 18.41
C ALA A 22 -10.47 10.91 18.23
N GLU A 23 -10.19 9.79 18.91
CA GLU A 23 -8.93 9.06 18.75
C GLU A 23 -8.96 8.19 17.49
N LEU A 24 -7.79 7.74 17.03
CA LEU A 24 -7.68 7.02 15.75
C LEU A 24 -8.54 5.74 15.76
N GLU A 25 -8.56 5.04 16.90
CA GLU A 25 -9.30 3.80 17.12
C GLU A 25 -10.82 3.99 17.03
N ASP A 26 -11.31 5.20 17.34
CA ASP A 26 -12.73 5.52 17.32
C ASP A 26 -13.30 5.51 15.91
N PHE A 27 -12.51 5.94 14.92
CA PHE A 27 -12.90 5.92 13.50
C PHE A 27 -13.17 4.51 13.00
N PHE A 28 -12.51 3.51 13.57
CA PHE A 28 -12.66 2.14 13.13
C PHE A 28 -13.84 1.44 13.78
N ARG A 29 -14.43 1.96 14.88
CA ARG A 29 -15.53 1.34 15.65
C ARG A 29 -16.70 0.83 14.82
N VAL A 30 -16.98 1.46 13.68
CA VAL A 30 -18.02 1.07 12.73
C VAL A 30 -17.78 -0.30 12.08
N ILE A 31 -16.54 -0.77 12.06
CA ILE A 31 -16.18 -2.08 11.51
C ILE A 31 -16.30 -3.14 12.62
N PRO A 32 -17.15 -4.18 12.48
CA PRO A 32 -17.31 -5.22 13.51
C PRO A 32 -15.99 -5.91 13.88
N GLN A 33 -15.75 -6.12 15.18
CA GLN A 33 -14.50 -6.71 15.69
C GLN A 33 -14.23 -8.10 15.10
N ALA A 34 -15.28 -8.93 15.00
CA ALA A 34 -15.21 -10.26 14.39
C ALA A 34 -14.74 -10.27 12.92
N ILE A 35 -14.82 -9.13 12.22
CA ILE A 35 -14.25 -8.97 10.87
C ILE A 35 -12.81 -8.49 10.98
N ARG A 36 -12.52 -7.49 11.82
CA ARG A 36 -11.15 -6.96 11.99
C ARG A 36 -10.16 -8.04 12.43
N ASP A 37 -10.54 -8.90 13.36
CA ASP A 37 -9.66 -9.94 13.89
C ASP A 37 -9.34 -11.05 12.88
N LYS A 38 -10.19 -11.22 11.85
CA LYS A 38 -9.95 -12.18 10.77
C LYS A 38 -8.97 -11.64 9.73
N VAL A 39 -8.74 -10.33 9.73
CA VAL A 39 -7.92 -9.66 8.73
C VAL A 39 -6.48 -9.63 9.24
N HIS A 40 -5.76 -10.72 8.97
CA HIS A 40 -4.31 -10.72 9.03
C HIS A 40 -3.78 -11.03 7.64
N PHE A 41 -3.11 -10.05 7.03
CA PHE A 41 -2.45 -10.26 5.75
C PHE A 41 -0.95 -10.21 5.95
N GLU A 42 -0.29 -11.33 5.66
CA GLU A 42 1.16 -11.39 5.57
C GLU A 42 1.57 -11.05 4.14
N PHE A 43 1.93 -9.78 3.92
CA PHE A 43 2.51 -9.34 2.66
C PHE A 43 3.99 -9.02 2.83
N PRO A 44 4.84 -9.39 1.87
CA PRO A 44 6.24 -8.98 1.89
C PRO A 44 6.32 -7.45 1.74
N ALA A 45 7.00 -6.80 2.68
CA ALA A 45 7.25 -5.36 2.60
C ALA A 45 8.47 -5.11 1.70
N HIS A 46 8.27 -4.30 0.66
CA HIS A 46 9.33 -3.88 -0.25
C HIS A 46 9.37 -2.35 -0.33
N ASN A 47 10.58 -1.78 -0.43
CA ASN A 47 10.72 -0.37 -0.81
C ASN A 47 10.55 -0.20 -2.34
N GLU A 48 10.40 1.04 -2.80
CA GLU A 48 10.14 1.35 -4.22
C GLU A 48 11.22 0.80 -5.17
N VAL A 49 12.48 0.83 -4.73
CA VAL A 49 13.61 0.33 -5.51
C VAL A 49 13.56 -1.20 -5.64
N GLU A 50 13.22 -1.90 -4.56
CA GLU A 50 13.05 -3.35 -4.56
C GLU A 50 11.89 -3.79 -5.46
N VAL A 51 10.74 -3.12 -5.34
CA VAL A 51 9.59 -3.38 -6.22
C VAL A 51 9.99 -3.23 -7.68
N THR A 52 10.67 -2.13 -8.03
CA THR A 52 11.13 -1.89 -9.40
C THR A 52 12.04 -3.03 -9.91
N LYS A 53 13.00 -3.48 -9.09
CA LYS A 53 13.90 -4.59 -9.46
C LYS A 53 13.15 -5.90 -9.67
N ILE A 54 12.21 -6.23 -8.78
CA ILE A 54 11.41 -7.45 -8.88
C ILE A 54 10.62 -7.46 -10.20
N PHE A 55 9.94 -6.36 -10.49
CA PHE A 55 9.12 -6.24 -11.69
C PHE A 55 9.96 -6.25 -12.98
N SER A 56 11.13 -5.59 -12.98
CA SER A 56 12.05 -5.66 -14.12
C SER A 56 12.51 -7.10 -14.40
N LYS A 57 12.85 -7.86 -13.35
CA LYS A 57 13.23 -9.27 -13.48
C LYS A 57 12.08 -10.11 -14.05
N TRP A 58 10.85 -9.88 -13.62
CA TRP A 58 9.68 -10.56 -14.19
C TRP A 58 9.45 -10.16 -15.65
N ALA A 59 9.65 -8.90 -16.01
CA ALA A 59 9.50 -8.43 -17.39
C ALA A 59 10.51 -9.07 -18.34
N GLU A 60 11.73 -9.36 -17.89
CA GLU A 60 12.75 -10.07 -18.69
C GLU A 60 12.34 -11.50 -19.08
N MET A 61 11.40 -12.11 -18.35
CA MET A 61 10.87 -13.43 -18.67
C MET A 61 9.88 -13.42 -19.84
N ASN A 62 9.42 -12.24 -20.27
CA ASN A 62 8.52 -12.11 -21.39
C ASN A 62 9.28 -12.21 -22.72
N THR A 63 8.62 -12.71 -23.77
CA THR A 63 9.15 -12.62 -25.13
C THR A 63 8.86 -11.23 -25.68
N PRO A 64 9.87 -10.39 -25.96
CA PRO A 64 9.63 -9.08 -26.51
C PRO A 64 9.13 -9.19 -27.96
N VAL A 65 8.19 -8.33 -28.34
CA VAL A 65 7.65 -8.26 -29.70
C VAL A 65 8.70 -7.89 -30.76
N SER A 66 9.85 -7.34 -30.34
CA SER A 66 11.00 -7.13 -31.21
C SER A 66 11.71 -8.42 -31.61
N LYS A 67 11.55 -9.50 -30.84
CA LYS A 67 12.13 -10.83 -31.13
C LYS A 67 11.13 -11.76 -31.82
N LEU A 68 9.84 -11.46 -31.79
CA LEU A 68 8.79 -12.26 -32.42
C LEU A 68 7.65 -11.36 -32.88
N ILE A 69 7.33 -11.41 -34.18
CA ILE A 69 6.21 -10.68 -34.75
C ILE A 69 4.91 -11.33 -34.28
N SER A 70 4.06 -10.56 -33.62
CA SER A 70 2.69 -10.96 -33.31
C SER A 70 1.76 -10.56 -34.46
N PHE A 71 0.96 -11.51 -34.95
CA PHE A 71 -0.07 -11.29 -35.97
C PHE A 71 -1.50 -11.43 -35.41
N LEU A 72 -1.61 -11.60 -34.08
CA LEU A 72 -2.87 -11.43 -33.34
C LEU A 72 -3.28 -9.96 -33.33
#